data_AF-A0A3A5UM30-F1
#
_entry.id   AF-A0A3A5UM30-F1
#
_cell.length_a   1.000
_cell.length_b   1.000
_cell.length_c   1.000
_cell.angle_alpha   90.00
_cell.angle_beta   90.00
_cell.angle_gamma   90.00
#
_symmetry.space_group_name_H-M   'P 1'
#
loop_
_entity.id
_entity.type
_entity.pdbx_description
1 polymer ?
#
loop_
_entity_poly.entity_id
_entity_poly.type
_entity_poly.pdbx_seq_one_letter_code
_entity_poly.pdbx_strand_id
1 'polypeptide(L)'
;MMYTHCGLDMGVIGRNFSTILGLLMVGFVIINVQFGLAAPQYYDGADPSKLDVMKLFEPHCSQEEVEKELAAGNDSFCLGPVGEWNGADFLLLGEGIFILMIGRLKLPQKGRWAKRIRKILFITGCSFFGLAILDRLELLPTAVGSEGIATLLPFNISPLFVQIGIAILGAFMMRGPKYWEAEAIEQTNQRLESRREVADKFRSTFGTSARPLNELQGKQKRVARSPLMHRDSKLAMSRKASGLKVEATCPYCKGGGCRKCNSTGTI
;
A
#
# COMPACT_ATOMS: atom_id res chain seq x y z
N MET A 1 32.22 18.43 24.07
CA MET A 1 32.02 16.97 24.22
C MET A 1 30.77 16.60 23.41
N MET A 2 30.95 16.24 22.14
CA MET A 2 29.86 15.82 21.25
C MET A 2 29.61 14.33 21.49
N TYR A 3 28.42 13.99 22.00
CA TYR A 3 27.95 12.61 21.99
C TYR A 3 27.30 12.33 20.64
N THR A 4 28.03 11.66 19.76
CA THR A 4 27.51 11.03 18.55
C THR A 4 26.60 9.86 18.95
N HIS A 5 25.30 10.07 18.91
CA HIS A 5 24.32 8.98 18.90
C HIS A 5 24.42 8.24 17.57
N CYS A 6 25.12 7.11 17.54
CA CYS A 6 25.00 6.11 16.48
C CYS A 6 23.72 5.31 16.72
N GLY A 7 22.58 5.90 16.38
CA GLY A 7 21.30 5.20 16.32
C GLY A 7 21.23 4.39 15.03
N LEU A 8 21.68 3.14 15.05
CA LEU A 8 21.34 2.18 14.01
C LEU A 8 19.83 1.95 14.05
N ASP A 9 19.14 2.55 13.11
CA ASP A 9 17.70 2.47 12.93
C ASP A 9 17.33 1.00 12.63
N MET A 10 16.92 0.23 13.65
CA MET A 10 16.64 -1.22 13.56
C MET A 10 15.69 -1.57 12.40
N GLY A 11 14.79 -0.64 12.04
CA GLY A 11 13.91 -0.79 10.89
C GLY A 11 14.63 -0.79 9.54
N VAL A 12 15.78 -0.12 9.40
CA VAL A 12 16.59 -0.10 8.18
C VAL A 12 17.42 -1.38 8.05
N ILE A 13 17.99 -1.87 9.15
CA ILE A 13 18.74 -3.13 9.18
C ILE A 13 17.86 -4.30 8.75
N GLY A 14 16.65 -4.42 9.32
CA GLY A 14 15.71 -5.50 8.96
C GLY A 14 15.27 -5.44 7.49
N ARG A 15 15.05 -4.23 6.94
CA ARG A 15 14.70 -4.03 5.53
C ARG A 15 15.84 -4.40 4.58
N ASN A 16 17.08 -4.07 4.95
CA ASN A 16 18.25 -4.42 4.15
C ASN A 16 18.49 -5.92 4.18
N PHE A 17 18.36 -6.56 5.35
CA PHE A 17 18.47 -8.00 5.49
C PHE A 17 17.41 -8.75 4.66
N SER A 18 16.14 -8.36 4.76
CA SER A 18 15.07 -8.99 3.96
C SER A 18 15.31 -8.79 2.46
N THR A 19 15.81 -7.61 2.06
CA THR A 19 16.12 -7.37 0.64
C THR A 19 17.25 -8.25 0.16
N ILE A 20 18.32 -8.41 0.96
CA ILE A 20 19.45 -9.28 0.62
C ILE A 20 18.98 -10.73 0.52
N LEU A 21 18.21 -11.21 1.50
CA LEU A 21 17.68 -12.56 1.52
C LEU A 21 16.79 -12.85 0.29
N GLY A 22 15.88 -11.93 -0.04
CA GLY A 22 15.02 -12.07 -1.21
C GLY A 22 15.79 -12.06 -2.53
N LEU A 23 16.85 -11.22 -2.64
CA LEU A 23 17.72 -11.21 -3.82
C LEU A 23 18.51 -12.52 -3.95
N LEU A 24 18.99 -13.06 -2.84
CA LEU A 24 19.69 -14.35 -2.82
C LEU A 24 18.76 -15.50 -3.24
N MET A 25 17.52 -15.54 -2.75
CA MET A 25 16.54 -16.56 -3.16
C MET A 25 16.23 -16.48 -4.65
N VAL A 26 15.92 -15.30 -5.17
CA VAL A 26 15.64 -15.10 -6.61
C VAL A 26 16.86 -15.44 -7.45
N GLY A 27 18.05 -14.98 -7.03
CA GLY A 27 19.31 -15.28 -7.70
C GLY A 27 19.60 -16.78 -7.73
N PHE A 28 19.41 -17.48 -6.60
CA PHE A 28 19.57 -18.92 -6.50
C PHE A 28 18.67 -19.67 -7.48
N VAL A 29 17.36 -19.34 -7.54
CA VAL A 29 16.43 -20.00 -8.48
C VAL A 29 16.88 -19.79 -9.93
N ILE A 30 17.24 -18.55 -10.30
CA ILE A 30 17.67 -18.26 -11.67
C ILE A 30 18.97 -19.04 -12.00
N ILE A 31 19.95 -19.03 -11.11
CA ILE A 31 21.23 -19.73 -11.31
C ILE A 31 21.02 -21.25 -11.40
N ASN A 32 20.16 -21.79 -10.53
CA ASN A 32 19.85 -23.22 -10.49
C ASN A 32 19.10 -23.68 -11.74
N VAL A 33 17.99 -23.01 -12.08
CA VAL A 33 17.12 -23.44 -13.19
C VAL A 33 17.73 -23.12 -14.55
N GLN A 34 18.33 -21.93 -14.72
CA GLN A 34 18.77 -21.47 -16.04
C GLN A 34 20.17 -21.93 -16.42
N PHE A 35 21.04 -22.13 -15.44
CA PHE A 35 22.45 -22.47 -15.67
C PHE A 35 22.86 -23.82 -15.05
N GLY A 36 22.05 -24.43 -14.19
CA GLY A 36 22.37 -25.73 -13.57
C GLY A 36 23.62 -25.70 -12.68
N LEU A 37 24.03 -24.52 -12.21
CA LEU A 37 25.30 -24.36 -11.48
C LEU A 37 25.20 -24.74 -10.00
N ALA A 38 24.00 -25.03 -9.49
CA ALA A 38 23.82 -25.39 -8.09
C ALA A 38 24.15 -26.88 -7.82
N ALA A 39 23.81 -27.78 -8.75
CA ALA A 39 24.12 -29.21 -8.63
C ALA A 39 25.62 -29.53 -8.47
N PRO A 40 26.54 -29.02 -9.31
CA PRO A 40 27.99 -29.29 -9.17
C PRO A 40 28.62 -28.63 -7.93
N GLN A 41 27.91 -27.75 -7.22
CA GLN A 41 28.38 -27.19 -5.95
C GLN A 41 27.89 -27.99 -4.75
N TYR A 42 26.88 -28.84 -4.94
CA TYR A 42 26.23 -29.59 -3.87
C TYR A 42 26.56 -31.09 -3.88
N TYR A 43 26.82 -31.66 -5.06
CA TYR A 43 27.26 -33.04 -5.26
C TYR A 43 28.57 -33.08 -6.04
N ASP A 44 29.54 -33.85 -5.55
CA ASP A 44 30.81 -34.04 -6.24
C ASP A 44 30.63 -34.97 -7.46
N GLY A 45 31.02 -34.49 -8.64
CA GLY A 45 30.89 -35.24 -9.90
C GLY A 45 29.58 -35.03 -10.66
N ALA A 46 28.72 -34.11 -10.21
CA ALA A 46 27.51 -33.75 -10.95
C ALA A 46 27.82 -32.85 -12.16
N ASP A 47 27.25 -33.20 -13.31
CA ASP A 47 27.20 -32.31 -14.46
C ASP A 47 26.28 -31.10 -14.19
N PRO A 48 26.46 -29.96 -14.91
CA PRO A 48 25.61 -28.79 -14.75
C PRO A 48 24.14 -29.14 -15.04
N SER A 49 23.38 -29.30 -13.97
CA SER A 49 22.00 -29.81 -13.94
C SER A 49 21.20 -29.05 -12.88
N LYS A 50 19.88 -29.02 -13.06
CA LYS A 50 19.00 -28.35 -12.12
C LYS A 50 18.88 -29.19 -10.85
N LEU A 51 19.05 -28.56 -9.69
CA LEU A 51 18.79 -29.17 -8.39
C LEU A 51 17.29 -29.03 -8.05
N ASP A 52 16.56 -30.13 -7.94
CA ASP A 52 15.15 -30.09 -7.52
C ASP A 52 15.05 -29.92 -5.99
N VAL A 53 14.97 -28.68 -5.52
CA VAL A 53 14.98 -28.30 -4.09
C VAL A 53 13.93 -29.05 -3.27
N MET A 54 12.76 -29.33 -3.85
CA MET A 54 11.69 -30.03 -3.15
C MET A 54 11.99 -31.52 -2.94
N LYS A 55 12.72 -32.14 -3.87
CA LYS A 55 13.15 -33.54 -3.78
C LYS A 55 14.31 -33.73 -2.80
N LEU A 56 15.09 -32.68 -2.52
CA LEU A 56 16.16 -32.74 -1.49
C LEU A 56 15.63 -33.06 -0.08
N PHE A 57 14.34 -32.83 0.18
CA PHE A 57 13.73 -33.21 1.45
C PHE A 57 13.37 -34.70 1.53
N GLU A 58 13.48 -35.42 0.42
CA GLU A 58 13.22 -36.85 0.37
C GLU A 58 14.47 -37.63 0.81
N PRO A 59 14.31 -38.69 1.61
CA PRO A 59 15.42 -39.39 2.26
C PRO A 59 16.37 -40.10 1.27
N HIS A 60 15.96 -40.28 0.01
CA HIS A 60 16.76 -40.89 -1.05
C HIS A 60 17.60 -39.87 -1.85
N CYS A 61 17.45 -38.57 -1.57
CA CYS A 61 18.25 -37.50 -2.14
C CYS A 61 19.38 -37.05 -1.19
N SER A 62 19.95 -37.98 -0.44
CA SER A 62 21.14 -37.71 0.39
C SER A 62 22.39 -37.59 -0.50
N GLN A 63 23.37 -36.80 -0.05
CA GLN A 63 24.63 -36.60 -0.77
C GLN A 63 25.33 -37.90 -1.15
N GLU A 64 25.46 -38.81 -0.18
CA GLU A 64 26.17 -40.08 -0.39
C GLU A 64 25.50 -41.00 -1.42
N GLU A 65 24.16 -41.05 -1.45
CA GLU A 65 23.43 -41.93 -2.38
C GLU A 65 23.49 -41.37 -3.80
N VAL A 66 23.29 -40.05 -3.95
CA VAL A 66 23.31 -39.37 -5.25
C VAL A 66 24.72 -39.42 -5.86
N GLU A 67 25.76 -39.11 -5.09
CA GLU A 67 27.14 -39.19 -5.59
C GLU A 67 27.54 -40.60 -6.02
N LYS A 68 27.01 -41.62 -5.33
CA LYS A 68 27.22 -43.03 -5.71
C LYS A 68 26.48 -43.39 -6.99
N GLU A 69 25.27 -42.90 -7.21
CA GLU A 69 24.54 -43.06 -8.48
C GLU A 69 25.27 -42.38 -9.64
N LEU A 70 25.77 -41.17 -9.41
CA LEU A 70 26.57 -40.41 -10.38
C LEU A 70 27.91 -41.10 -10.69
N ALA A 71 28.59 -41.63 -9.68
CA ALA A 71 29.83 -42.41 -9.86
C ALA A 71 29.59 -43.72 -10.63
N ALA A 72 28.39 -44.29 -10.54
CA ALA A 72 27.97 -45.44 -11.34
C ALA A 72 27.57 -45.05 -12.79
N GLY A 73 27.52 -43.76 -13.10
CA GLY A 73 27.12 -43.23 -14.42
C GLY A 73 25.60 -43.23 -14.65
N ASN A 74 24.81 -43.29 -13.58
CA ASN A 74 23.34 -43.23 -13.68
C ASN A 74 22.84 -41.80 -13.45
N ASP A 75 21.75 -41.45 -14.14
CA ASP A 75 21.01 -40.21 -13.88
C ASP A 75 20.30 -40.32 -12.51
N SER A 76 20.51 -39.32 -11.65
CA SER A 76 19.85 -39.28 -10.34
C SER A 76 18.46 -38.62 -10.43
N PHE A 77 17.49 -39.19 -9.73
CA PHE A 77 16.10 -38.68 -9.66
C PHE A 77 15.98 -37.26 -9.07
N CYS A 78 16.97 -36.85 -8.27
CA CYS A 78 17.04 -35.59 -7.55
C CYS A 78 17.53 -34.41 -8.41
N LEU A 79 18.03 -34.70 -9.62
CA LEU A 79 18.50 -33.73 -10.60
C LEU A 79 17.50 -33.65 -11.76
N GLY A 80 17.31 -32.45 -12.28
CA GLY A 80 16.44 -32.16 -13.41
C GLY A 80 17.20 -31.49 -14.55
N PRO A 81 16.60 -31.44 -15.75
CA PRO A 81 17.19 -30.76 -16.89
C PRO A 81 17.20 -29.23 -16.68
N VAL A 82 18.23 -28.58 -17.22
CA VAL A 82 18.38 -27.12 -17.18
C VAL A 82 17.32 -26.48 -18.09
N GLY A 83 16.70 -25.39 -17.63
CA GLY A 83 15.68 -24.63 -18.35
C GLY A 83 14.25 -25.11 -18.12
N GLU A 84 14.04 -26.25 -17.45
CA GLU A 84 12.71 -26.72 -17.07
C GLU A 84 12.27 -26.12 -15.73
N TRP A 85 11.16 -25.38 -15.74
CA TRP A 85 10.60 -24.75 -14.54
C TRP A 85 9.55 -25.65 -13.90
N ASN A 86 9.78 -26.04 -12.65
CA ASN A 86 8.83 -26.81 -11.85
C ASN A 86 8.01 -25.90 -10.92
N GLY A 87 6.91 -26.43 -10.39
CA GLY A 87 6.06 -25.69 -9.43
C GLY A 87 6.84 -25.20 -8.20
N ALA A 88 7.80 -26.00 -7.70
CA ALA A 88 8.68 -25.63 -6.60
C ALA A 88 9.56 -24.41 -6.93
N ASP A 89 10.06 -24.32 -8.17
CA ASP A 89 10.88 -23.20 -8.64
C ASP A 89 10.08 -21.89 -8.63
N PHE A 90 8.82 -21.92 -9.09
CA PHE A 90 7.92 -20.77 -9.04
C PHE A 90 7.52 -20.39 -7.62
N LEU A 91 7.35 -21.36 -6.74
CA LEU A 91 7.01 -21.11 -5.34
C LEU A 91 8.18 -20.40 -4.65
N LEU A 92 9.40 -20.92 -4.79
CA LEU A 92 10.61 -20.31 -4.21
C LEU A 92 10.92 -18.94 -4.82
N LEU A 93 10.75 -18.77 -6.14
CA LEU A 93 10.87 -17.48 -6.81
C LEU A 93 9.83 -16.48 -6.28
N GLY A 94 8.57 -16.93 -6.15
CA GLY A 94 7.47 -16.14 -5.63
C GLY A 94 7.69 -15.68 -4.20
N GLU A 95 8.16 -16.56 -3.32
CA GLU A 95 8.54 -16.23 -1.95
C GLU A 95 9.69 -15.22 -1.89
N GLY A 96 10.73 -15.41 -2.70
CA GLY A 96 11.85 -14.48 -2.82
C GLY A 96 11.39 -13.08 -3.25
N ILE A 97 10.55 -13.01 -4.29
CA ILE A 97 9.93 -11.75 -4.73
C ILE A 97 9.03 -11.15 -3.64
N PHE A 98 8.24 -11.97 -2.95
CA PHE A 98 7.36 -11.50 -1.88
C PHE A 98 8.15 -10.85 -0.73
N ILE A 99 9.27 -11.45 -0.31
CA ILE A 99 10.16 -10.89 0.70
C ILE A 99 10.78 -9.56 0.21
N LEU A 100 11.20 -9.48 -1.06
CA LEU A 100 11.69 -8.23 -1.67
C LEU A 100 10.62 -7.13 -1.62
N MET A 101 9.38 -7.49 -1.94
CA MET A 101 8.24 -6.58 -1.96
C MET A 101 7.91 -6.11 -0.55
N ILE A 102 7.88 -6.96 0.47
CA ILE A 102 7.64 -6.54 1.86
C ILE A 102 8.74 -5.60 2.37
N GLY A 103 10.01 -5.88 2.05
CA GLY A 103 11.14 -5.06 2.51
C GLY A 103 11.17 -3.65 1.91
N ARG A 104 10.70 -3.48 0.67
CA ARG A 104 10.81 -2.24 -0.10
C ARG A 104 9.48 -1.51 -0.31
N LEU A 105 8.39 -2.24 -0.50
CA LEU A 105 7.07 -1.68 -0.73
C LEU A 105 6.31 -1.56 0.59
N LYS A 106 6.31 -0.37 1.15
CA LYS A 106 5.26 0.02 2.09
C LYS A 106 3.96 0.05 1.30
N LEU A 107 3.04 -0.87 1.61
CA LEU A 107 1.66 -0.78 1.11
C LEU A 107 1.16 0.65 1.34
N PRO A 108 0.72 1.37 0.29
CA PRO A 108 0.33 2.75 0.44
C PRO A 108 -0.83 2.83 1.43
N GLN A 109 -0.62 3.45 2.57
CA GLN A 109 -1.64 3.55 3.62
C GLN A 109 -2.68 4.64 3.32
N LYS A 110 -2.30 5.64 2.52
CA LYS A 110 -3.12 6.82 2.19
C LYS A 110 -3.08 7.10 0.68
N GLY A 111 -4.13 7.74 0.16
CA GLY A 111 -4.21 8.17 -1.24
C GLY A 111 -4.99 7.22 -2.18
N ARG A 112 -5.00 7.55 -3.48
CA ARG A 112 -5.78 6.83 -4.51
C ARG A 112 -5.33 5.38 -4.69
N TRP A 113 -4.02 5.12 -4.60
CA TRP A 113 -3.44 3.78 -4.69
C TRP A 113 -3.84 2.89 -3.52
N ALA A 114 -3.89 3.42 -2.30
CA ALA A 114 -4.39 2.72 -1.12
C ALA A 114 -5.86 2.26 -1.32
N LYS A 115 -6.71 3.15 -1.84
CA LYS A 115 -8.12 2.82 -2.14
C LYS A 115 -8.23 1.78 -3.26
N ARG A 116 -7.39 1.83 -4.30
CA ARG A 116 -7.37 0.83 -5.39
C ARG A 116 -6.92 -0.55 -4.92
N ILE A 117 -5.80 -0.63 -4.20
CA ILE A 117 -5.28 -1.91 -3.67
C ILE A 117 -6.30 -2.55 -2.72
N ARG A 118 -7.02 -1.77 -1.90
CA ARG A 118 -8.12 -2.29 -1.06
C ARG A 118 -9.26 -2.87 -1.88
N LYS A 119 -9.67 -2.21 -2.97
CA LYS A 119 -10.70 -2.76 -3.86
C LYS A 119 -10.24 -4.07 -4.49
N ILE A 120 -8.99 -4.14 -4.92
CA ILE A 120 -8.41 -5.38 -5.47
C ILE A 120 -8.42 -6.48 -4.39
N LEU A 121 -7.89 -6.22 -3.20
CA LEU A 121 -7.89 -7.17 -2.08
C LEU A 121 -9.31 -7.65 -1.73
N PHE A 122 -10.29 -6.74 -1.71
CA PHE A 122 -11.68 -7.09 -1.44
C PHE A 122 -12.26 -7.99 -2.55
N ILE A 123 -12.06 -7.63 -3.83
CA ILE A 123 -12.50 -8.43 -4.97
C ILE A 123 -11.85 -9.82 -4.93
N THR A 124 -10.53 -9.89 -4.73
CA THR A 124 -9.81 -11.15 -4.59
C THR A 124 -10.30 -11.96 -3.39
N GLY A 125 -10.61 -11.31 -2.27
CA GLY A 125 -11.22 -11.95 -1.10
C GLY A 125 -12.61 -12.53 -1.41
N CYS A 126 -13.46 -11.80 -2.15
CA CYS A 126 -14.74 -12.31 -2.65
C CYS A 126 -14.57 -13.51 -3.57
N SER A 127 -13.59 -13.47 -4.46
CA SER A 127 -13.28 -14.60 -5.34
C SER A 127 -12.88 -15.84 -4.53
N PHE A 128 -11.96 -15.72 -3.56
CA PHE A 128 -11.54 -16.87 -2.74
C PHE A 128 -12.66 -17.41 -1.85
N PHE A 129 -13.45 -16.54 -1.24
CA PHE A 129 -14.59 -16.97 -0.43
C PHE A 129 -15.67 -17.63 -1.29
N GLY A 130 -15.94 -17.10 -2.48
CA GLY A 130 -16.85 -17.69 -3.46
C GLY A 130 -16.37 -19.03 -3.99
N LEU A 131 -15.07 -19.16 -4.29
CA LEU A 131 -14.46 -20.43 -4.68
C LEU A 131 -14.59 -21.48 -3.58
N ALA A 132 -14.37 -21.13 -2.31
CA ALA A 132 -14.55 -22.06 -1.20
C ALA A 132 -16.01 -22.53 -1.04
N ILE A 133 -16.99 -21.67 -1.36
CA ILE A 133 -18.41 -22.05 -1.39
C ILE A 133 -18.72 -22.97 -2.58
N LEU A 134 -18.24 -22.60 -3.78
CA LEU A 134 -18.43 -23.41 -4.99
C LEU A 134 -17.78 -24.80 -4.88
N ASP A 135 -16.65 -24.87 -4.17
CA ASP A 135 -15.98 -26.11 -3.81
C ASP A 135 -16.86 -26.98 -2.92
N ARG A 136 -17.60 -26.39 -1.96
CA ARG A 136 -18.55 -27.14 -1.13
C ARG A 136 -19.74 -27.67 -1.91
N LEU A 137 -20.15 -26.94 -2.95
CA LEU A 137 -21.25 -27.30 -3.82
C LEU A 137 -20.83 -28.27 -4.94
N GLU A 138 -19.57 -28.72 -4.95
CA GLU A 138 -19.01 -29.66 -5.93
C GLU A 138 -19.18 -29.17 -7.40
N LEU A 139 -19.29 -27.84 -7.58
CA LEU A 139 -19.44 -27.21 -8.89
C LEU A 139 -18.09 -26.93 -9.57
N LEU A 140 -16.98 -27.16 -8.88
CA LEU A 140 -15.63 -26.93 -9.39
C LEU A 140 -15.04 -28.23 -9.97
N PRO A 141 -14.29 -28.13 -11.09
CA PRO A 141 -13.52 -29.26 -11.59
C PRO A 141 -12.46 -29.67 -10.55
N THR A 142 -12.21 -30.97 -10.42
CA THR A 142 -11.32 -31.56 -9.40
C THR A 142 -9.91 -30.97 -9.37
N ALA A 143 -9.42 -30.43 -10.49
CA ALA A 143 -8.13 -29.74 -10.59
C ALA A 143 -8.05 -28.39 -9.84
N VAL A 144 -9.20 -27.76 -9.56
CA VAL A 144 -9.29 -26.44 -8.88
C VAL A 144 -9.95 -26.56 -7.50
N GLY A 145 -10.56 -27.71 -7.21
CA GLY A 145 -11.18 -27.98 -5.91
C GLY A 145 -10.17 -28.26 -4.80
N SER A 146 -10.65 -28.31 -3.56
CA SER A 146 -9.82 -28.59 -2.38
C SER A 146 -9.10 -29.94 -2.46
N GLU A 147 -9.65 -30.92 -3.18
CA GLU A 147 -9.02 -32.22 -3.41
C GLU A 147 -7.76 -32.11 -4.29
N GLY A 148 -7.83 -31.38 -5.41
CA GLY A 148 -6.69 -31.18 -6.30
C GLY A 148 -5.60 -30.31 -5.68
N ILE A 149 -5.95 -29.40 -4.78
CA ILE A 149 -4.98 -28.59 -4.04
C ILE A 149 -4.33 -29.41 -2.92
N ALA A 150 -5.08 -30.30 -2.26
CA ALA A 150 -4.56 -31.17 -1.21
C ALA A 150 -3.50 -32.16 -1.73
N THR A 151 -3.62 -32.63 -2.97
CA THR A 151 -2.63 -33.55 -3.59
C THR A 151 -1.32 -32.86 -4.00
N LEU A 152 -1.32 -31.53 -4.14
CA LEU A 152 -0.12 -30.74 -4.47
C LEU A 152 0.70 -30.37 -3.22
N LEU A 153 0.14 -30.52 -2.02
CA LEU A 153 0.84 -30.23 -0.79
C LEU A 153 1.67 -31.44 -0.33
N PRO A 154 2.93 -31.24 0.10
CA PRO A 154 3.81 -32.33 0.52
C PRO A 154 3.40 -33.00 1.84
N PHE A 155 2.30 -32.56 2.45
CA PHE A 155 1.74 -33.13 3.67
C PHE A 155 0.32 -33.62 3.40
N ASN A 156 -0.04 -34.79 3.96
CA ASN A 156 -1.40 -35.32 3.90
C ASN A 156 -2.36 -34.43 4.70
N ILE A 157 -2.88 -33.40 4.05
CA ILE A 157 -3.84 -32.45 4.60
C ILE A 157 -5.23 -32.81 4.08
N SER A 158 -6.20 -32.91 4.98
CA SER A 158 -7.59 -33.16 4.56
C SER A 158 -8.08 -32.00 3.67
N PRO A 159 -8.77 -32.28 2.55
CA PRO A 159 -9.37 -31.25 1.68
C PRO A 159 -10.22 -30.22 2.43
N LEU A 160 -10.87 -30.65 3.51
CA LEU A 160 -11.67 -29.78 4.38
C LEU A 160 -10.83 -28.67 5.04
N PHE A 161 -9.59 -28.94 5.42
CA PHE A 161 -8.70 -27.91 5.97
C PHE A 161 -8.23 -26.92 4.90
N VAL A 162 -7.98 -27.40 3.68
CA VAL A 162 -7.63 -26.54 2.55
C VAL A 162 -8.79 -25.59 2.24
N GLN A 163 -10.01 -26.11 2.21
CA GLN A 163 -11.23 -25.33 1.99
C GLN A 163 -11.43 -24.26 3.08
N ILE A 164 -11.32 -24.64 4.36
CA ILE A 164 -11.43 -23.70 5.48
C ILE A 164 -10.30 -22.65 5.41
N GLY A 165 -9.09 -23.04 5.05
CA GLY A 165 -7.96 -22.14 4.89
C GLY A 165 -8.21 -21.07 3.83
N ILE A 166 -8.69 -21.47 2.65
CA ILE A 166 -9.05 -20.56 1.56
C ILE A 166 -10.21 -19.65 1.97
N ALA A 167 -11.22 -20.17 2.67
CA ALA A 167 -12.35 -19.38 3.17
C ALA A 167 -11.90 -18.33 4.21
N ILE A 168 -11.04 -18.71 5.16
CA ILE A 168 -10.50 -17.79 6.17
C ILE A 168 -9.63 -16.73 5.51
N LEU A 169 -8.79 -17.09 4.54
CA LEU A 169 -7.97 -16.14 3.79
C LEU A 169 -8.84 -15.14 3.04
N GLY A 170 -9.86 -15.62 2.32
CA GLY A 170 -10.84 -14.77 1.63
C GLY A 170 -11.55 -13.82 2.58
N ALA A 171 -12.05 -14.33 3.72
CA ALA A 171 -12.71 -13.53 4.75
C ALA A 171 -11.76 -12.51 5.40
N PHE A 172 -10.49 -12.85 5.60
CA PHE A 172 -9.48 -11.94 6.12
C PHE A 172 -9.19 -10.79 5.15
N MET A 173 -9.07 -11.09 3.85
CA MET A 173 -8.89 -10.07 2.80
C MET A 173 -10.12 -9.14 2.68
N MET A 174 -11.32 -9.68 2.88
CA MET A 174 -12.57 -8.90 2.93
C MET A 174 -12.68 -8.01 4.17
N ARG A 175 -12.13 -8.43 5.31
CA ARG A 175 -12.30 -7.78 6.62
C ARG A 175 -11.83 -6.32 6.64
N GLY A 176 -11.10 -5.89 5.60
CA GLY A 176 -10.65 -4.52 5.47
C GLY A 176 -9.74 -4.13 6.62
N PRO A 177 -9.13 -2.96 6.57
CA PRO A 177 -8.24 -2.61 7.64
C PRO A 177 -9.01 -2.25 8.91
N LYS A 178 -8.56 -2.79 10.03
CA LYS A 178 -9.01 -2.50 11.39
C LYS A 178 -8.66 -1.05 11.77
N TYR A 179 -9.37 -0.06 11.25
CA TYR A 179 -9.03 1.36 11.43
C TYR A 179 -10.20 2.20 11.95
N TRP A 180 -10.44 2.13 13.26
CA TRP A 180 -11.08 3.21 14.02
C TRP A 180 -10.34 4.55 13.85
N GLU A 181 -9.03 4.50 13.58
CA GLU A 181 -8.18 5.69 13.42
C GLU A 181 -8.24 6.31 12.01
N ALA A 182 -8.46 5.55 10.94
CA ALA A 182 -8.50 6.11 9.59
C ALA A 182 -9.77 6.91 9.35
N GLU A 183 -10.90 6.48 9.93
CA GLU A 183 -12.16 7.24 9.87
C GLU A 183 -12.08 8.50 10.75
N ALA A 184 -11.47 8.43 11.94
CA ALA A 184 -11.21 9.60 12.76
C ALA A 184 -10.26 10.60 12.08
N ILE A 185 -9.24 10.12 11.38
CA ILE A 185 -8.31 10.96 10.61
C ILE A 185 -8.99 11.55 9.36
N GLU A 186 -9.87 10.81 8.68
CA GLU A 186 -10.61 11.32 7.51
C GLU A 186 -11.67 12.37 7.93
N GLN A 187 -12.38 12.15 9.04
CA GLN A 187 -13.30 13.14 9.61
C GLN A 187 -12.57 14.40 10.09
N THR A 188 -11.41 14.28 10.74
CA THR A 188 -10.63 15.46 11.18
C THR A 188 -10.06 16.23 9.99
N ASN A 189 -9.58 15.55 8.95
CA ASN A 189 -9.12 16.21 7.72
C ASN A 189 -10.26 16.93 6.99
N GLN A 190 -11.44 16.32 6.86
CA GLN A 190 -12.62 17.00 6.27
C GLN A 190 -13.04 18.24 7.08
N ARG A 191 -12.98 18.18 8.41
CA ARG A 191 -13.21 19.35 9.28
C ARG A 191 -12.15 20.44 9.11
N LEU A 192 -10.90 20.08 8.83
CA LEU A 192 -9.82 21.05 8.56
C LEU A 192 -9.91 21.65 7.17
N GLU A 193 -10.24 20.85 6.14
CA GLU A 193 -10.44 21.31 4.77
C GLU A 193 -11.61 22.28 4.66
N SER A 194 -12.76 21.96 5.26
CA SER A 194 -13.90 22.88 5.31
C SER A 194 -13.57 24.20 6.03
N ARG A 195 -12.73 24.17 7.08
CA ARG A 195 -12.22 25.40 7.72
C ARG A 195 -11.27 26.18 6.83
N ARG A 196 -10.43 25.51 6.03
CA ARG A 196 -9.51 26.15 5.06
C ARG A 196 -10.28 26.81 3.92
N GLU A 197 -11.28 26.16 3.34
CA GLU A 197 -12.12 26.75 2.29
C GLU A 197 -12.85 28.00 2.79
N VAL A 198 -13.36 27.95 4.03
CA VAL A 198 -13.97 29.11 4.69
C VAL A 198 -12.92 30.21 4.84
N ALA A 199 -11.73 29.90 5.38
CA ALA A 199 -10.64 30.85 5.54
C ALA A 199 -10.15 31.47 4.21
N ASP A 200 -10.17 30.70 3.11
CA ASP A 200 -9.80 31.18 1.78
C ASP A 200 -10.91 32.04 1.15
N LYS A 201 -12.19 31.74 1.40
CA LYS A 201 -13.31 32.66 1.11
C LYS A 201 -13.21 33.95 1.92
N PHE A 202 -12.80 33.86 3.19
CA PHE A 202 -12.51 35.02 4.03
C PHE A 202 -11.34 35.84 3.48
N ARG A 203 -10.22 35.21 3.10
CA ARG A 203 -9.06 35.89 2.51
C ARG A 203 -9.36 36.51 1.16
N SER A 204 -10.17 35.86 0.31
CA SER A 204 -10.53 36.41 -1.00
C SER A 204 -11.59 37.53 -0.91
N THR A 205 -12.47 37.51 0.09
CA THR A 205 -13.52 38.54 0.26
C THR A 205 -13.06 39.71 1.14
N PHE A 206 -12.28 39.44 2.19
CA PHE A 206 -11.85 40.42 3.19
C PHE A 206 -10.36 40.69 3.21
N GLY A 207 -9.53 39.69 2.87
CA GLY A 207 -8.11 39.90 2.66
C GLY A 207 -7.90 40.85 1.48
N THR A 208 -6.92 41.73 1.61
CA THR A 208 -6.42 42.50 0.48
C THR A 208 -6.03 41.51 -0.61
N SER A 209 -6.76 41.49 -1.73
CA SER A 209 -6.13 41.20 -3.00
C SER A 209 -5.08 42.29 -3.19
N ALA A 210 -3.90 42.08 -2.60
CA ALA A 210 -2.73 42.84 -2.91
C ALA A 210 -2.41 42.46 -4.36
N ARG A 211 -3.13 43.07 -5.31
CA ARG A 211 -2.60 43.21 -6.66
C ARG A 211 -1.23 43.83 -6.46
N PRO A 212 -0.15 43.19 -6.95
CA PRO A 212 1.18 43.73 -6.77
C PRO A 212 1.15 45.19 -7.24
N LEU A 213 1.85 46.08 -6.52
CA LEU A 213 1.85 47.53 -6.78
C LEU A 213 2.11 47.90 -8.26
N ASN A 214 2.65 46.96 -9.02
CA ASN A 214 3.02 47.06 -10.41
C ASN A 214 1.81 47.06 -11.37
N GLU A 215 0.63 46.56 -10.96
CA GLU A 215 -0.57 46.45 -11.81
C GLU A 215 -1.58 47.61 -11.68
N LEU A 216 -1.35 48.57 -10.78
CA LEU A 216 -2.24 49.71 -10.56
C LEU A 216 -1.68 50.97 -11.25
N GLN A 217 -2.46 51.61 -12.14
CA GLN A 217 -2.07 52.84 -12.84
C GLN A 217 -2.73 54.11 -12.24
N GLY A 218 -1.96 55.20 -12.21
CA GLY A 218 -2.46 56.57 -12.00
C GLY A 218 -3.04 56.89 -10.61
N LYS A 219 -4.09 57.71 -10.57
CA LYS A 219 -4.71 58.25 -9.33
C LYS A 219 -5.17 57.16 -8.34
N GLN A 220 -5.48 55.95 -8.83
CA GLN A 220 -5.84 54.79 -7.99
C GLN A 220 -4.68 54.30 -7.11
N LYS A 221 -3.42 54.48 -7.53
CA LYS A 221 -2.22 54.11 -6.74
C LYS A 221 -2.07 54.93 -5.46
N ARG A 222 -2.49 56.20 -5.48
CA ARG A 222 -2.38 57.13 -4.34
C ARG A 222 -3.53 56.91 -3.36
N VAL A 223 -4.74 56.64 -3.87
CA VAL A 223 -5.93 56.33 -3.06
C VAL A 223 -5.79 54.97 -2.36
N ALA A 224 -5.28 53.94 -3.06
CA ALA A 224 -5.00 52.61 -2.50
C ALA A 224 -3.83 52.57 -1.49
N ARG A 225 -2.98 53.60 -1.44
CA ARG A 225 -1.92 53.74 -0.43
C ARG A 225 -2.41 54.27 0.92
N SER A 226 -3.62 54.82 0.99
CA SER A 226 -4.13 55.37 2.24
C SER A 226 -4.67 54.23 3.14
N PRO A 227 -4.10 54.03 4.35
CA PRO A 227 -4.58 52.98 5.26
C PRO A 227 -5.99 53.26 5.80
N LEU A 228 -6.45 54.51 5.72
CA LEU A 228 -7.77 54.98 6.19
C LEU A 228 -8.92 54.50 5.27
N MET A 229 -8.85 54.73 3.95
CA MET A 229 -9.90 54.28 3.02
C MET A 229 -9.97 52.74 2.89
N HIS A 230 -8.85 52.04 3.08
CA HIS A 230 -8.84 50.58 3.09
C HIS A 230 -9.53 49.98 4.31
N ARG A 231 -9.52 50.69 5.46
CA ARG A 231 -10.24 50.31 6.67
C ARG A 231 -11.73 50.66 6.57
N ASP A 232 -12.04 51.79 5.95
CA ASP A 232 -13.41 52.35 5.96
C ASP A 232 -14.30 51.86 4.81
N SER A 233 -13.73 51.37 3.70
CA SER A 233 -14.48 50.86 2.54
C SER A 233 -15.36 49.63 2.82
N LYS A 234 -15.25 49.02 4.01
CA LYS A 234 -15.96 47.80 4.42
C LYS A 234 -16.84 47.99 5.65
N LEU A 235 -17.01 49.24 6.09
CA LEU A 235 -17.90 49.61 7.18
C LEU A 235 -19.27 49.97 6.60
N ALA A 236 -20.33 49.29 7.05
CA ALA A 236 -21.69 49.67 6.73
C ALA A 236 -22.17 50.62 7.85
N MET A 237 -22.45 51.88 7.50
CA MET A 237 -23.02 52.83 8.45
C MET A 237 -24.53 52.61 8.52
N SER A 238 -25.03 52.17 9.67
CA SER A 238 -26.46 52.19 9.96
C SER A 238 -26.77 53.37 10.88
N ARG A 239 -27.80 54.15 10.53
CA ARG A 239 -28.26 55.29 11.33
C ARG A 239 -29.39 54.81 12.23
N LYS A 240 -29.19 54.82 13.55
CA LYS A 240 -30.27 54.66 14.53
C LYS A 240 -30.64 56.01 15.12
N ALA A 241 -31.82 56.09 15.73
CA ALA A 241 -32.31 57.32 16.37
C ALA A 241 -31.37 57.88 17.45
N SER A 242 -30.51 57.04 18.03
CA SER A 242 -29.54 57.40 19.09
C SER A 242 -28.11 57.70 18.60
N GLY A 243 -27.83 57.66 17.30
CA GLY A 243 -26.51 58.00 16.75
C GLY A 243 -26.04 57.09 15.60
N LEU A 244 -24.84 57.42 15.08
CA LEU A 244 -24.16 56.63 14.05
C LEU A 244 -23.44 55.45 14.70
N LYS A 245 -23.83 54.22 14.37
CA LYS A 245 -23.13 53.01 14.83
C LYS A 245 -22.40 52.38 13.65
N VAL A 246 -21.09 52.22 13.82
CA VAL A 246 -20.21 51.59 12.83
C VAL A 246 -20.25 50.08 13.06
N GLU A 247 -20.80 49.33 12.10
CA GLU A 247 -20.88 47.87 12.15
C GLU A 247 -20.13 47.26 10.94
N ALA A 248 -19.54 46.09 11.13
CA ALA A 248 -18.82 45.41 10.06
C ALA A 248 -19.80 44.59 9.21
N THR A 249 -19.61 44.55 7.89
CA THR A 249 -20.43 43.68 7.03
C THR A 249 -20.21 42.20 7.38
N CYS A 250 -21.31 41.46 7.57
CA CYS A 250 -21.24 40.05 7.93
C CYS A 250 -20.58 39.22 6.80
N PRO A 251 -19.55 38.43 7.13
CA PRO A 251 -18.73 37.73 6.12
C PRO A 251 -19.43 36.55 5.45
N TYR A 252 -20.48 36.02 6.08
CA TYR A 252 -21.20 34.85 5.60
C TYR A 252 -22.25 35.21 4.54
N CYS A 253 -22.83 36.41 4.61
CA CYS A 253 -23.91 36.84 3.74
C CYS A 253 -23.58 38.08 2.91
N LYS A 254 -22.39 38.66 3.05
CA LYS A 254 -21.94 39.83 2.29
C LYS A 254 -22.95 41.00 2.34
N GLY A 255 -23.58 41.21 3.50
CA GLY A 255 -24.61 42.25 3.69
C GLY A 255 -26.05 41.82 3.36
N GLY A 256 -26.26 40.65 2.74
CA GLY A 256 -27.60 40.17 2.38
C GLY A 256 -28.43 39.59 3.54
N GLY A 257 -27.85 39.48 4.74
CA GLY A 257 -28.50 38.87 5.90
C GLY A 257 -28.41 37.34 5.90
N CYS A 258 -28.01 36.75 7.03
CA CYS A 258 -28.09 35.30 7.26
C CYS A 258 -28.29 35.01 8.73
N ARG A 259 -28.60 33.74 9.05
CA ARG A 259 -28.79 33.28 10.43
C ARG A 259 -27.60 33.57 11.36
N LYS A 260 -26.37 33.69 10.82
CA LYS A 260 -25.19 34.04 11.63
C LYS A 260 -25.10 35.52 12.03
N CYS A 261 -25.77 36.42 11.32
CA CYS A 261 -25.90 37.84 11.68
C CYS A 261 -27.36 38.19 12.00
N ASN A 262 -28.18 37.22 12.41
CA ASN A 262 -29.59 37.45 12.71
C ASN A 262 -30.35 38.21 11.59
N SER A 263 -30.01 37.90 10.34
CA SER A 263 -30.56 38.53 9.13
C SER A 263 -30.30 40.03 8.96
N THR A 264 -29.44 40.65 9.77
CA THR A 264 -29.12 42.09 9.66
C THR A 264 -28.10 42.39 8.55
N GLY A 265 -27.30 41.41 8.15
CA GLY A 265 -26.22 41.60 7.19
C GLY A 265 -24.96 42.24 7.80
N THR A 266 -24.99 42.61 9.07
CA THR A 266 -23.91 43.28 9.81
C THR A 266 -23.61 42.60 11.16
N ILE A 267 -22.38 42.73 11.66
CA ILE A 267 -21.92 42.22 12.97
C ILE A 267 -21.09 43.26 13.71
#